data_AF-A0A1Q8BMR2-F1
#
_entry.id   AF-A0A1Q8BMR2-F1
#
_cell.length_a   1.000
_cell.length_b   1.000
_cell.length_c   1.000
_cell.angle_alpha   90.00
_cell.angle_beta   90.00
_cell.angle_gamma   90.00
#
_symmetry.space_group_name_H-M   'P 1'
#
loop_
_entity.id
_entity.type
_entity.pdbx_description
1 polymer ?
#
loop_
_entity_poly.entity_id
_entity_poly.type
_entity_poly.pdbx_seq_one_letter_code
_entity_poly.pdbx_strand_id
1 'polypeptide(L)'
;MSDMGSTRISVRLDRELRAFIKRRAKATGKKEAELIREALEKEFTSPEPQKSWYALALELGLIGILKRAPSDLSTNRRHMEGFGRS
;
A
#
# COMPACT_ATOMS: atom_id res chain seq x y z
N MET A 1 37.11 -2.13 5.31
CA MET A 1 35.70 -1.87 5.68
C MET A 1 34.88 -2.31 4.48
N SER A 2 34.18 -3.44 4.64
CA SER A 2 33.87 -4.39 3.57
C SER A 2 32.85 -3.87 2.55
N ASP A 3 33.17 -4.08 1.28
CA ASP A 3 32.29 -3.99 0.11
C ASP A 3 31.23 -5.09 0.21
N MET A 4 30.13 -4.83 0.94
CA MET A 4 28.95 -5.69 0.96
C MET A 4 28.22 -5.57 -0.39
N GLY A 5 28.70 -6.34 -1.37
CA GLY A 5 27.94 -6.81 -2.54
C GLY A 5 27.06 -5.79 -3.24
N SER A 6 27.56 -4.58 -3.53
CA SER A 6 26.76 -3.60 -4.25
C SER A 6 26.63 -3.99 -5.74
N THR A 7 25.52 -4.64 -6.09
CA THR A 7 25.24 -4.99 -7.49
C THR A 7 24.76 -3.74 -8.23
N ARG A 8 25.42 -3.40 -9.35
CA ARG A 8 25.08 -2.23 -10.15
C ARG A 8 24.05 -2.60 -11.22
N ILE A 9 22.86 -2.01 -11.11
CA ILE A 9 21.84 -2.06 -12.16
C ILE A 9 21.94 -0.77 -12.97
N SER A 10 21.98 -0.87 -14.30
CA SER A 10 21.98 0.30 -15.20
C SER A 10 20.66 0.33 -15.98
N VAL A 11 19.84 1.34 -15.71
CA VAL A 11 18.52 1.52 -16.34
C VAL A 11 18.52 2.81 -17.15
N ARG A 12 17.94 2.77 -18.35
CA ARG A 12 17.70 3.99 -19.14
C ARG A 12 16.50 4.72 -18.56
N LEU A 13 16.68 6.01 -18.25
CA LEU A 13 15.61 6.88 -17.79
C LEU A 13 15.22 7.82 -18.92
N ASP A 14 13.93 8.06 -19.08
CA ASP A 14 13.46 9.14 -19.93
C ASP A 14 13.89 10.51 -19.35
N ARG A 15 13.77 11.55 -20.18
CA ARG A 15 14.21 12.91 -19.82
C ARG A 15 13.38 13.51 -18.70
N GLU A 16 12.09 13.18 -18.62
CA GLU A 16 11.15 13.76 -17.67
C GLU A 16 11.37 13.20 -16.27
N LEU A 17 11.52 11.89 -16.16
CA LEU A 17 11.84 11.16 -14.95
C LEU A 17 13.19 11.59 -14.40
N ARG A 18 14.20 11.77 -15.26
CA ARG A 18 15.49 12.30 -14.81
C ARG A 18 15.37 13.73 -14.26
N ALA A 19 14.58 14.59 -14.91
CA ALA A 19 14.33 15.94 -14.44
C ALA A 19 13.57 15.95 -13.10
N PHE A 20 12.62 15.03 -12.92
CA PHE A 20 11.89 14.85 -11.67
C PHE A 20 12.81 14.44 -10.52
N ILE A 21 13.65 13.42 -10.73
CA ILE A 21 14.63 12.94 -9.74
C ILE A 21 15.57 14.08 -9.33
N LYS A 22 16.11 14.83 -10.31
CA LYS A 22 17.01 15.95 -10.04
C LYS A 22 16.35 17.07 -9.23
N ARG A 23 15.11 17.43 -9.55
CA ARG A 23 14.33 18.43 -8.80
C ARG A 23 14.09 17.97 -7.36
N ARG A 24 13.70 16.70 -7.19
CA ARG A 24 13.40 16.14 -5.87
C ARG A 24 14.66 16.01 -5.02
N ALA A 25 15.77 15.55 -5.58
CA ALA A 25 17.07 15.49 -4.94
C ALA A 25 17.54 16.88 -4.46
N LYS A 26 17.37 17.92 -5.30
CA LYS A 26 17.69 19.30 -4.91
C LYS A 26 16.81 19.80 -3.75
N ALA A 27 15.52 19.50 -3.78
CA ALA A 27 14.59 19.93 -2.74
C ALA A 27 14.84 19.23 -1.39
N THR A 28 15.28 17.97 -1.40
CA THR A 28 15.55 17.20 -0.18
C THR A 28 17.00 17.27 0.29
N GLY A 29 17.91 17.86 -0.50
CA GLY A 29 19.34 17.89 -0.22
C GLY A 29 20.04 16.52 -0.34
N LYS A 30 19.35 15.50 -0.88
CA LYS A 30 19.88 14.13 -1.02
C LYS A 30 20.56 13.91 -2.37
N LYS A 31 21.43 12.91 -2.46
CA LYS A 31 22.01 12.48 -3.74
C LYS A 31 20.95 11.76 -4.58
N GLU A 32 21.02 11.90 -5.91
CA GLU A 32 20.09 11.21 -6.83
C GLU A 32 20.06 9.69 -6.58
N ALA A 33 21.22 9.06 -6.39
CA ALA A 33 21.32 7.63 -6.14
C ALA A 33 20.70 7.20 -4.80
N GLU A 34 20.82 8.03 -3.77
CA GLU A 34 20.22 7.77 -2.45
C GLU A 34 18.69 7.85 -2.54
N LEU A 35 18.18 8.88 -3.21
CA LEU A 35 16.74 9.03 -3.48
C LEU A 35 16.16 7.86 -4.28
N ILE A 36 16.90 7.36 -5.28
CA ILE A 36 16.48 6.21 -6.08
C ILE A 36 16.46 4.94 -5.22
N ARG A 37 17.48 4.69 -4.40
CA ARG A 37 17.50 3.54 -3.49
C ARG A 37 16.33 3.59 -2.52
N GLU A 38 16.10 4.72 -1.85
CA GLU A 38 14.98 4.90 -0.93
C GLU A 38 13.62 4.70 -1.60
N ALA A 39 13.46 5.16 -2.84
CA ALA A 39 12.22 4.98 -3.58
C ALA A 39 11.97 3.50 -3.91
N LEU A 40 13.00 2.78 -4.34
CA LEU A 40 12.92 1.34 -4.61
C LEU A 40 12.67 0.56 -3.32
N GLU A 41 13.41 0.84 -2.25
CA GLU A 41 13.19 0.22 -0.94
C GLU A 41 11.77 0.46 -0.45
N LYS A 42 11.22 1.67 -0.61
CA LYS A 42 9.82 1.96 -0.25
C LYS A 42 8.82 1.19 -1.10
N GLU A 43 9.06 1.01 -2.38
CA GLU A 43 8.18 0.21 -3.24
C GLU A 43 8.17 -1.25 -2.80
N PHE A 44 9.34 -1.83 -2.51
CA PHE A 44 9.46 -3.23 -2.11
C PHE A 44 9.14 -3.50 -0.63
N THR A 45 9.26 -2.49 0.24
CA THR A 45 8.99 -2.59 1.68
C THR A 45 7.59 -2.12 2.04
N SER A 46 6.94 -1.33 1.19
CA SER A 46 5.52 -1.03 1.40
C SER A 46 4.77 -2.35 1.32
N PRO A 47 4.12 -2.79 2.41
CA PRO A 47 3.18 -3.90 2.29
C PRO A 47 2.22 -3.52 1.17
N GLU A 48 1.94 -4.46 0.25
CA GLU A 48 0.89 -4.27 -0.77
C GLU A 48 -0.28 -3.53 -0.12
N PRO A 49 -0.83 -2.48 -0.74
CA PRO A 49 -1.84 -1.63 -0.12
C PRO A 49 -2.85 -2.54 0.54
N GLN A 50 -2.83 -2.54 1.88
CA GLN A 50 -3.43 -3.59 2.70
C GLN A 50 -4.87 -3.72 2.21
N LYS A 51 -5.17 -4.84 1.52
CA LYS A 51 -6.48 -4.99 0.86
C LYS A 51 -7.52 -4.69 1.93
N SER A 52 -8.41 -3.73 1.65
CA SER A 52 -9.45 -3.42 2.62
C SER A 52 -10.18 -4.70 2.99
N TRP A 53 -10.64 -4.83 4.24
CA TRP A 53 -11.40 -6.00 4.68
C TRP A 53 -12.58 -6.31 3.75
N TYR A 54 -13.19 -5.26 3.17
CA TYR A 54 -14.20 -5.39 2.13
C TYR A 54 -13.67 -6.08 0.87
N ALA A 55 -12.54 -5.63 0.31
CA ALA A 55 -11.93 -6.23 -0.87
C ALA A 55 -11.52 -7.69 -0.64
N LEU A 56 -10.96 -8.00 0.54
CA LEU A 56 -10.61 -9.35 0.93
C LEU A 56 -11.87 -10.24 1.09
N ALA A 57 -12.92 -9.73 1.73
CA ALA A 57 -14.17 -10.47 1.90
C ALA A 57 -14.88 -10.72 0.56
N LEU A 58 -14.77 -9.79 -0.40
CA LEU A 58 -15.28 -9.96 -1.75
C LEU A 58 -14.50 -11.04 -2.52
N GLU A 59 -13.17 -11.00 -2.48
CA GLU A 59 -12.28 -11.97 -3.12
C GLU A 59 -12.49 -13.40 -2.57
N LEU A 60 -12.65 -13.52 -1.26
CA LEU A 60 -12.92 -14.79 -0.59
C LEU A 60 -14.39 -15.26 -0.72
N GLY A 61 -15.26 -14.49 -1.39
CA GLY A 61 -16.67 -14.83 -1.56
C GLY A 61 -17.46 -14.91 -0.24
N LEU A 62 -16.99 -14.21 0.81
CA LEU A 62 -17.62 -14.22 2.13
C LEU A 62 -18.87 -13.34 2.17
N ILE A 63 -18.94 -12.34 1.29
CA ILE A 63 -20.10 -11.46 1.18
C ILE A 63 -21.28 -12.27 0.66
N GLY A 64 -22.33 -12.39 1.48
CA GLY A 64 -23.55 -13.11 1.11
C GLY A 64 -23.49 -14.63 1.24
N ILE A 65 -22.50 -15.19 1.94
CA ILE A 65 -22.33 -16.64 2.13
C ILE A 65 -23.50 -17.31 2.87
N LEU A 66 -24.16 -16.59 3.79
CA LEU A 66 -25.30 -17.10 4.56
C LEU A 66 -26.60 -16.92 3.79
N LYS A 67 -27.21 -18.04 3.38
CA LYS A 67 -28.54 -18.06 2.76
C LYS A 67 -29.63 -17.94 3.83
N ARG A 68 -30.71 -17.19 3.52
CA ARG A 68 -31.87 -16.97 4.41
C ARG A 68 -31.54 -16.24 5.73
N ALA A 69 -30.52 -15.37 5.72
CA ALA A 69 -30.25 -14.44 6.82
C ALA A 69 -31.09 -13.16 6.67
N PRO A 70 -31.33 -12.41 7.77
CA PRO A 70 -31.93 -11.08 7.71
C PRO A 70 -31.08 -10.15 6.83
N SER A 71 -31.73 -9.41 5.94
CA SER A 71 -31.06 -8.51 4.98
C SER A 71 -30.71 -7.14 5.57
N ASP A 72 -31.17 -6.87 6.79
CA ASP A 72 -31.21 -5.58 7.44
C ASP A 72 -30.39 -5.54 8.75
N LEU A 73 -29.46 -6.47 8.93
CA LEU A 73 -28.63 -6.56 10.14
C LEU A 73 -27.88 -5.26 10.47
N SER A 74 -27.48 -4.49 9.46
CA SER A 74 -26.75 -3.22 9.62
C SER A 74 -27.65 -1.97 9.64
N THR A 75 -28.95 -2.11 9.34
CA THR A 75 -29.88 -0.98 9.17
C THR A 75 -31.06 -1.02 10.13
N ASN A 76 -31.43 -2.19 10.64
CA ASN A 76 -32.51 -2.36 11.59
C ASN A 76 -32.01 -2.20 13.02
N ARG A 77 -32.41 -1.08 13.64
CA ARG A 77 -32.01 -0.69 14.99
C ARG A 77 -32.35 -1.73 16.06
N ARG A 78 -33.34 -2.60 15.84
CA ARG A 78 -33.66 -3.71 16.77
C ARG A 78 -32.52 -4.71 16.89
N HIS A 79 -31.77 -4.96 15.82
CA HIS A 79 -30.62 -5.86 15.84
C HIS A 79 -29.38 -5.23 16.51
N MET A 80 -29.38 -3.91 16.70
CA MET A 80 -28.28 -3.17 17.32
C MET A 80 -28.50 -2.90 18.82
N GLU A 81 -29.56 -3.45 19.42
CA GLU A 81 -29.82 -3.26 20.84
C GLU A 81 -28.68 -3.88 21.68
N GLY A 82 -28.07 -3.08 22.56
CA GLY A 82 -26.93 -3.50 23.37
C GLY A 82 -25.57 -3.45 22.67
N PHE A 83 -25.51 -3.13 21.37
CA PHE A 83 -24.23 -2.98 20.66
C PHE A 83 -23.39 -1.85 21.25
N GLY A 84 -22.14 -2.15 21.63
CA GLY A 84 -21.21 -1.17 22.18
C GLY A 84 -21.43 -0.77 23.64
N ARG A 85 -22.29 -1.47 24.39
CA ARG A 85 -22.38 -1.32 25.85
C ARG A 85 -21.39 -2.27 26.53
N SER A 86 -20.64 -1.73 27.50
CA SER A 86 -19.71 -2.44 28.40
C SER A 86 -20.35 -2.72 29.74
#